data_AF-A0A957UA13-F1
#
_entry.id   AF-A0A957UA13-F1
#
_cell.length_a   1.000
_cell.length_b   1.000
_cell.length_c   1.000
_cell.angle_alpha   90.00
_cell.angle_beta   90.00
_cell.angle_gamma   90.00
#
_symmetry.space_group_name_H-M   'P 1'
#
loop_
_entity.id
_entity.type
_entity.pdbx_description
1 polymer ?
#
loop_
_entity_poly.entity_id
_entity_poly.type
_entity_poly.pdbx_seq_one_letter_code
_entity_poly.pdbx_strand_id
1 'polypeptide(L)'
;MNRQLRLLAALLLVMTTVFVPTAAFAQDGDIAPADIVNDEGGPVVVTGEMNYTNPFVALGVAQPIIVLEDQAGFIDRDEGFLFPKSSQVLGQIVGDFFNPPFNYTLSLPIEPQGSLRDVDNDGEEDTGVMTFAVAYWTNAFGDPFLEQRDQGGGGWSTAFATTRAEDAPSGKGEIIGGKYIVWAPDDQQGFPSGFGEDGKLFTEDDPIVRLPAGYTVVDMDTDPFTFDRSASPEMELVEPPSSALDDFSSLGYVGAFDAMIDLFRREYSFTDLKAIDWDAKIAEYRPRFEEAEANNDSLAYRRALRDFIWSIPDGHLNAPFIREDFVEATSGGVGIAIRDVEDGRTIVNFVTPDSPADRAGIEVGAEILTWNGQPIDDYVDGIVPFSSPFSSDHVRRLQQLRYATRAPLDGEVEITYKNPGAAADSTAVVTAEEESDSFRVSSFNVGRSGVELPV
;
A
#
# COMPACT_ATOMS: atom_id res chain seq x y z
N MET A 1 17.04 81.63 -9.07
CA MET A 1 15.94 80.72 -8.69
C MET A 1 16.49 79.30 -8.66
N ASN A 2 16.51 78.69 -7.47
CA ASN A 2 17.45 77.64 -7.07
C ASN A 2 17.20 76.26 -7.70
N ARG A 3 18.30 75.53 -7.95
CA ARG A 3 18.40 74.16 -8.47
C ARG A 3 17.58 73.12 -7.68
N GLN A 4 17.17 73.45 -6.45
CA GLN A 4 16.35 72.62 -5.58
C GLN A 4 14.85 72.64 -5.93
N LEU A 5 14.34 73.67 -6.65
CA LEU A 5 12.94 73.68 -7.12
C LEU A 5 12.72 72.82 -8.38
N ARG A 6 13.79 72.47 -9.11
CA ARG A 6 13.69 71.59 -10.30
C ARG A 6 13.67 70.11 -9.95
N LEU A 7 14.20 69.73 -8.78
CA LEU A 7 14.17 68.34 -8.29
C LEU A 7 12.83 67.98 -7.65
N LEU A 8 12.11 68.94 -7.04
CA LEU A 8 10.76 68.67 -6.51
C LEU A 8 9.70 68.51 -7.63
N ALA A 9 9.85 69.22 -8.75
CA ALA A 9 8.95 69.07 -9.90
C ALA A 9 9.21 67.80 -10.73
N ALA A 10 10.43 67.25 -10.64
CA ALA A 10 10.78 65.98 -11.30
C ALA A 10 10.43 64.74 -10.45
N LEU A 11 10.39 64.86 -9.11
CA LEU A 11 9.96 63.77 -8.25
C LEU A 11 8.43 63.62 -8.13
N LEU A 12 7.66 64.67 -8.42
CA LEU A 12 6.19 64.60 -8.44
C LEU A 12 5.60 64.13 -9.79
N LEU A 13 6.43 63.88 -10.80
CA LEU A 13 6.00 63.43 -12.14
C LEU A 13 6.34 61.94 -12.41
N VAL A 14 6.84 61.20 -11.41
CA VAL A 14 7.17 59.76 -11.51
C VAL A 14 6.33 58.91 -10.56
N MET A 15 5.38 59.52 -9.83
CA MET A 15 4.43 58.82 -8.95
C MET A 15 2.98 58.92 -9.45
N THR A 16 2.80 58.83 -10.76
CA THR A 16 1.52 58.42 -11.37
C THR A 16 1.79 57.11 -12.09
N THR A 17 2.00 56.05 -11.31
CA THR A 17 1.69 54.70 -11.78
C THR A 17 0.24 54.75 -12.21
N VAL A 18 0.03 54.56 -13.50
CA VAL A 18 -1.27 54.30 -14.08
C VAL A 18 -1.80 53.08 -13.33
N PHE A 19 -2.72 53.30 -12.39
CA PHE A 19 -3.72 52.29 -12.09
C PHE A 19 -4.51 52.15 -13.39
N VAL A 20 -4.03 51.29 -14.27
CA VAL A 20 -4.93 50.66 -15.23
C VAL A 20 -5.78 49.80 -14.31
N PRO A 21 -7.08 50.07 -14.12
CA PRO A 21 -7.92 48.97 -13.73
C PRO A 21 -7.75 47.99 -14.87
N THR A 22 -7.01 46.90 -14.65
CA THR A 22 -7.34 45.66 -15.34
C THR A 22 -8.78 45.44 -14.95
N ALA A 23 -9.68 45.95 -15.79
CA ALA A 23 -11.00 45.41 -15.90
C ALA A 23 -10.73 43.91 -16.07
N ALA A 24 -10.99 43.16 -15.00
CA ALA A 24 -11.43 41.80 -15.17
C ALA A 24 -12.54 41.93 -16.20
N PHE A 25 -12.23 41.52 -17.43
CA PHE A 25 -13.27 41.23 -18.38
C PHE A 25 -13.98 40.03 -17.74
N ALA A 26 -15.02 40.31 -16.97
CA ALA A 26 -16.14 39.39 -16.90
C ALA A 26 -16.52 39.12 -18.35
N GLN A 27 -16.16 37.95 -18.85
CA GLN A 27 -16.67 37.46 -20.12
C GLN A 27 -18.15 37.17 -19.89
N ASP A 28 -19.00 38.17 -20.11
CA ASP A 28 -20.41 37.97 -20.50
C ASP A 28 -20.43 37.31 -21.90
N GLY A 29 -19.87 36.09 -22.02
CA GLY A 29 -19.67 35.39 -23.27
C GLY A 29 -20.18 33.98 -23.15
N ASP A 30 -21.30 33.69 -23.83
CA ASP A 30 -21.82 32.34 -24.10
C ASP A 30 -20.67 31.30 -24.17
N ILE A 31 -20.60 30.41 -23.18
CA ILE A 31 -19.65 29.29 -23.17
C ILE A 31 -19.79 28.53 -24.50
N ALA A 32 -18.67 28.28 -25.18
CA ALA A 32 -18.68 27.62 -26.48
C ALA A 32 -19.15 26.16 -26.34
N PRO A 33 -19.94 25.61 -27.28
CA PRO A 33 -20.26 24.19 -27.27
C PRO A 33 -19.00 23.35 -27.47
N ALA A 34 -18.94 22.18 -26.82
CA ALA A 34 -17.86 21.22 -26.99
C ALA A 34 -17.81 20.68 -28.43
N ASP A 35 -16.59 20.45 -28.95
CA ASP A 35 -16.38 19.76 -30.22
C ASP A 35 -16.61 18.26 -30.03
N ILE A 36 -17.83 17.80 -30.35
CA ILE A 36 -18.24 16.40 -30.17
C ILE A 36 -17.72 15.49 -31.29
N VAL A 37 -17.18 14.34 -30.91
CA VAL A 37 -16.86 13.22 -31.81
C VAL A 37 -17.85 12.07 -31.63
N ASN A 38 -18.02 11.28 -32.70
CA ASN A 38 -18.84 10.06 -32.71
C ASN A 38 -20.25 10.22 -32.11
N ASP A 39 -20.96 11.31 -32.43
CA ASP A 39 -22.29 11.55 -31.84
C ASP A 39 -23.35 10.55 -32.30
N GLU A 40 -23.55 9.51 -31.50
CA GLU A 40 -24.56 8.47 -31.65
C GLU A 40 -25.70 8.65 -30.64
N GLY A 41 -25.78 9.82 -29.99
CA GLY A 41 -26.74 10.13 -28.94
C GLY A 41 -26.20 9.95 -27.51
N GLY A 42 -24.94 9.58 -27.35
CA GLY A 42 -24.27 9.40 -26.07
C GLY A 42 -24.20 7.92 -25.63
N PRO A 43 -23.30 7.59 -24.68
CA PRO A 43 -23.14 6.24 -24.14
C PRO A 43 -24.43 5.60 -23.63
N VAL A 44 -24.68 4.36 -24.04
CA VAL A 44 -25.77 3.50 -23.55
C VAL A 44 -25.21 2.27 -22.83
N VAL A 45 -24.12 1.72 -23.34
CA VAL A 45 -23.38 0.61 -22.73
C VAL A 45 -21.90 0.92 -22.76
N VAL A 46 -21.23 0.84 -21.62
CA VAL A 46 -19.77 0.92 -21.57
C VAL A 46 -19.22 -0.49 -21.58
N THR A 47 -18.19 -0.73 -22.37
CA THR A 47 -17.42 -1.97 -22.34
C THR A 47 -15.96 -1.67 -22.03
N GLY A 48 -15.22 -2.66 -21.56
CA GLY A 48 -13.81 -2.48 -21.32
C GLY A 48 -13.12 -3.73 -20.85
N GLU A 49 -11.81 -3.62 -20.71
CA GLU A 49 -10.94 -4.64 -20.13
C GLU A 49 -10.40 -4.14 -18.79
N MET A 50 -10.23 -5.06 -17.85
CA MET A 50 -9.42 -4.86 -16.66
C MET A 50 -8.32 -5.91 -16.66
N ASN A 51 -7.09 -5.42 -16.53
CA ASN A 51 -5.92 -6.25 -16.30
C ASN A 51 -5.30 -5.88 -14.95
N TYR A 52 -4.68 -6.86 -14.30
CA TYR A 52 -3.86 -6.61 -13.13
C TYR A 52 -2.69 -7.58 -13.11
N THR A 53 -1.52 -7.06 -12.78
CA THR A 53 -0.27 -7.82 -12.67
C THR A 53 0.00 -8.19 -11.22
N ASN A 54 -0.49 -7.39 -10.27
CA ASN A 54 -0.27 -7.62 -8.86
C ASN A 54 -1.23 -8.67 -8.28
N PRO A 55 -0.72 -9.82 -7.78
CA PRO A 55 -1.57 -10.88 -7.24
C PRO A 55 -2.32 -10.45 -5.97
N PHE A 56 -1.91 -9.38 -5.29
CA PHE A 56 -2.64 -8.86 -4.12
C PHE A 56 -4.05 -8.37 -4.48
N VAL A 57 -4.30 -7.99 -5.73
CA VAL A 57 -5.62 -7.58 -6.21
C VAL A 57 -6.65 -8.69 -6.05
N ALA A 58 -6.24 -9.95 -6.24
CA ALA A 58 -7.11 -11.11 -6.09
C ALA A 58 -7.13 -11.68 -4.67
N LEU A 59 -6.19 -11.31 -3.81
CA LEU A 59 -6.06 -11.84 -2.46
C LEU A 59 -7.07 -11.15 -1.52
N GLY A 60 -7.99 -11.94 -0.96
CA GLY A 60 -8.97 -11.44 0.01
C GLY A 60 -10.20 -10.79 -0.59
N VAL A 61 -10.36 -10.83 -1.92
CA VAL A 61 -11.59 -10.40 -2.60
C VAL A 61 -12.75 -11.30 -2.19
N ALA A 62 -13.82 -10.68 -1.68
CA ALA A 62 -15.04 -11.39 -1.34
C ALA A 62 -15.94 -11.56 -2.57
N GLN A 63 -16.37 -10.45 -3.16
CA GLN A 63 -17.09 -10.41 -4.43
C GLN A 63 -16.52 -9.25 -5.27
N PRO A 64 -15.89 -9.51 -6.43
CA PRO A 64 -15.45 -8.46 -7.32
C PRO A 64 -16.66 -7.86 -8.04
N ILE A 65 -16.72 -6.53 -8.09
CA ILE A 65 -17.76 -5.81 -8.84
C ILE A 65 -17.15 -4.67 -9.65
N ILE A 66 -17.81 -4.34 -10.76
CA ILE A 66 -17.57 -3.11 -11.51
C ILE A 66 -18.74 -2.18 -11.22
N VAL A 67 -18.50 -0.91 -10.91
CA VAL A 67 -19.53 0.05 -10.52
C VAL A 67 -19.33 1.39 -11.23
N LEU A 68 -20.44 2.06 -11.55
CA LEU A 68 -20.46 3.48 -11.90
C LEU A 68 -20.31 4.30 -10.61
N GLU A 69 -19.11 4.82 -10.39
CA GLU A 69 -18.72 5.57 -9.20
C GLU A 69 -19.03 7.06 -9.38
N ASP A 70 -19.86 7.62 -8.50
CA ASP A 70 -20.20 9.05 -8.46
C ASP A 70 -18.98 9.87 -7.97
N GLN A 71 -18.52 10.80 -8.81
CA GLN A 71 -17.30 11.57 -8.60
C GLN A 71 -17.52 12.89 -7.86
N ALA A 72 -18.71 13.15 -7.32
CA ALA A 72 -18.96 14.38 -6.58
C ALA A 72 -18.02 14.58 -5.37
N GLY A 73 -17.55 13.49 -4.75
CA GLY A 73 -16.51 13.56 -3.72
C GLY A 73 -15.19 14.16 -4.22
N PHE A 74 -14.76 13.81 -5.43
CA PHE A 74 -13.57 14.40 -6.04
C PHE A 74 -13.79 15.88 -6.37
N ILE A 75 -14.93 16.22 -6.98
CA ILE A 75 -15.28 17.60 -7.33
C ILE A 75 -15.29 18.50 -6.08
N ASP A 76 -15.95 18.04 -5.01
CA ASP A 76 -16.07 18.79 -3.75
C ASP A 76 -14.81 18.75 -2.89
N ARG A 77 -13.81 17.95 -3.28
CA ARG A 77 -12.62 17.64 -2.46
C ARG A 77 -13.00 17.04 -1.09
N ASP A 78 -14.08 16.25 -1.07
CA ASP A 78 -14.60 15.54 0.10
C ASP A 78 -14.23 14.05 0.07
N GLU A 79 -13.12 13.72 0.75
CA GLU A 79 -12.66 12.32 0.93
C GLU A 79 -13.65 11.46 1.75
N GLY A 80 -14.63 12.08 2.45
CA GLY A 80 -15.67 11.39 3.19
C GLY A 80 -16.95 11.17 2.40
N PHE A 81 -17.00 11.57 1.13
CA PHE A 81 -18.17 11.42 0.29
C PHE A 81 -18.46 9.94 0.03
N LEU A 82 -19.69 9.53 0.33
CA LEU A 82 -20.20 8.19 0.05
C LEU A 82 -21.11 8.25 -1.17
N PHE A 83 -20.77 7.55 -2.24
CA PHE A 83 -21.63 7.53 -3.41
C PHE A 83 -22.96 6.84 -3.07
N PRO A 84 -24.11 7.52 -3.28
CA PRO A 84 -25.41 7.03 -2.85
C PRO A 84 -25.74 5.65 -3.42
N LYS A 85 -26.45 4.80 -2.67
CA LYS A 85 -26.94 3.51 -3.18
C LYS A 85 -27.78 3.67 -4.46
N SER A 86 -28.44 4.81 -4.65
CA SER A 86 -29.21 5.12 -5.86
C SER A 86 -28.35 5.41 -7.08
N SER A 87 -27.14 5.96 -6.92
CA SER A 87 -26.25 6.28 -8.04
C SER A 87 -25.50 5.05 -8.57
N GLN A 88 -25.36 4.01 -7.73
CA GLN A 88 -24.62 2.80 -8.07
C GLN A 88 -25.29 2.00 -9.18
N VAL A 89 -24.61 1.93 -10.32
CA VAL A 89 -24.94 1.02 -11.43
C VAL A 89 -23.88 -0.07 -11.47
N LEU A 90 -24.29 -1.33 -11.36
CA LEU A 90 -23.38 -2.48 -11.33
C LEU A 90 -23.16 -3.04 -12.74
N GLY A 91 -21.89 -3.16 -13.12
CA GLY A 91 -21.45 -3.83 -14.33
C GLY A 91 -21.38 -5.35 -14.17
N GLN A 92 -21.30 -6.04 -15.31
CA GLN A 92 -21.09 -7.47 -15.41
C GLN A 92 -19.64 -7.74 -15.77
N ILE A 93 -18.98 -8.61 -14.99
CA ILE A 93 -17.69 -9.19 -15.34
C ILE A 93 -17.93 -10.29 -16.37
N VAL A 94 -17.28 -10.16 -17.54
CA VAL A 94 -17.32 -11.09 -18.66
C VAL A 94 -15.96 -11.79 -18.75
N GLY A 95 -15.88 -12.95 -18.12
CA GLY A 95 -14.64 -13.73 -18.03
C GLY A 95 -14.44 -14.28 -16.62
N ASP A 96 -13.19 -14.53 -16.26
CA ASP A 96 -12.80 -14.96 -14.93
C ASP A 96 -11.94 -13.88 -14.28
N PHE A 97 -12.48 -13.26 -13.22
CA PHE A 97 -11.76 -12.24 -12.45
C PHE A 97 -10.40 -12.75 -11.96
N PHE A 98 -10.28 -14.03 -11.63
CA PHE A 98 -9.05 -14.63 -11.10
C PHE A 98 -8.04 -15.02 -12.19
N ASN A 99 -8.35 -14.75 -13.46
CA ASN A 99 -7.46 -14.99 -14.59
C ASN A 99 -7.47 -13.77 -15.53
N PRO A 100 -6.82 -12.66 -15.13
CA PRO A 100 -6.74 -11.45 -15.94
C PRO A 100 -5.90 -11.67 -17.21
N PRO A 101 -6.13 -10.89 -18.28
CA PRO A 101 -7.16 -9.85 -18.38
C PRO A 101 -8.57 -10.43 -18.53
N PHE A 102 -9.58 -9.66 -18.10
CA PHE A 102 -10.99 -9.99 -18.30
C PHE A 102 -11.77 -8.76 -18.75
N ASN A 103 -12.91 -8.98 -19.42
CA ASN A 103 -13.75 -7.90 -19.92
C ASN A 103 -14.86 -7.55 -18.93
N TYR A 104 -15.41 -6.36 -19.05
CA TYR A 104 -16.64 -5.95 -18.36
C TYR A 104 -17.61 -5.26 -19.31
N THR A 105 -18.87 -5.23 -18.90
CA THR A 105 -19.92 -4.42 -19.54
C THR A 105 -20.79 -3.75 -18.49
N LEU A 106 -21.14 -2.48 -18.70
CA LEU A 106 -21.96 -1.69 -17.79
C LEU A 106 -23.03 -0.96 -18.60
N SER A 107 -24.30 -1.28 -18.37
CA SER A 107 -25.43 -0.62 -19.04
C SER A 107 -25.83 0.63 -18.26
N LEU A 108 -25.81 1.79 -18.92
CA LEU A 108 -26.16 3.06 -18.29
C LEU A 108 -27.68 3.27 -18.26
N PRO A 109 -28.24 3.80 -17.15
CA PRO A 109 -29.64 4.20 -17.12
C PRO A 109 -29.84 5.44 -18.00
N ILE A 110 -31.04 5.64 -18.55
CA ILE A 110 -31.36 6.82 -19.39
C ILE A 110 -31.05 8.14 -18.65
N GLU A 111 -31.40 8.19 -17.37
CA GLU A 111 -31.09 9.27 -16.44
C GLU A 111 -30.47 8.64 -15.19
N PRO A 112 -29.21 8.96 -14.85
CA PRO A 112 -28.55 8.44 -13.66
C PRO A 112 -29.09 9.14 -12.40
N GLN A 113 -28.80 8.56 -11.23
CA GLN A 113 -29.20 9.12 -9.93
C GLN A 113 -27.98 9.52 -9.09
N GLY A 114 -26.97 10.09 -9.77
CA GLY A 114 -25.79 10.67 -9.15
C GLY A 114 -26.03 12.07 -8.60
N SER A 115 -24.94 12.69 -8.15
CA SER A 115 -24.95 14.00 -7.52
C SER A 115 -24.59 15.07 -8.55
N LEU A 116 -25.48 16.04 -8.74
CA LEU A 116 -25.24 17.18 -9.63
C LEU A 116 -24.25 18.15 -9.00
N ARG A 117 -23.27 18.63 -9.76
CA ARG A 117 -22.34 19.69 -9.38
C ARG A 117 -22.20 20.70 -10.50
N ASP A 118 -22.32 21.95 -10.13
CA ASP A 118 -21.88 23.08 -10.94
C ASP A 118 -20.34 23.09 -10.95
N VAL A 119 -19.76 23.00 -12.15
CA VAL A 119 -18.34 22.71 -12.36
C VAL A 119 -17.68 23.62 -13.38
N ASP A 120 -18.42 24.57 -13.97
CA ASP A 120 -17.84 25.52 -14.90
C ASP A 120 -17.23 26.75 -14.24
N ASN A 121 -17.47 26.94 -12.93
CA ASN A 121 -16.84 27.97 -12.13
C ASN A 121 -16.98 29.38 -12.73
N ASP A 122 -18.06 29.64 -13.47
CA ASP A 122 -18.26 30.92 -14.18
C ASP A 122 -18.75 32.06 -13.27
N GLY A 123 -19.09 31.72 -12.01
CA GLY A 123 -19.54 32.64 -10.97
C GLY A 123 -21.06 32.79 -10.87
N GLU A 124 -21.82 32.12 -11.74
CA GLU A 124 -23.26 31.93 -11.63
C GLU A 124 -23.59 30.62 -10.90
N GLU A 125 -24.86 30.40 -10.57
CA GLU A 125 -25.32 29.16 -9.93
C GLU A 125 -26.14 28.35 -10.94
N ASP A 126 -25.57 27.25 -11.42
CA ASP A 126 -26.19 26.36 -12.38
C ASP A 126 -26.65 25.02 -11.78
N THR A 127 -27.43 24.27 -12.57
CA THR A 127 -27.85 22.92 -12.15
C THR A 127 -26.65 21.97 -12.12
N GLY A 128 -25.70 22.17 -13.02
CA GLY A 128 -24.49 21.37 -13.15
C GLY A 128 -24.70 20.03 -13.85
N VAL A 129 -23.67 19.19 -13.74
CA VAL A 129 -23.63 17.85 -14.34
C VAL A 129 -23.45 16.76 -13.28
N MET A 130 -23.77 15.52 -13.64
CA MET A 130 -23.34 14.36 -12.85
C MET A 130 -22.09 13.76 -13.52
N THR A 131 -21.04 13.55 -12.73
CA THR A 131 -19.75 13.02 -13.23
C THR A 131 -19.48 11.66 -12.62
N PHE A 132 -19.09 10.71 -13.46
CA PHE A 132 -18.84 9.33 -13.05
C PHE A 132 -17.53 8.80 -13.61
N ALA A 133 -16.91 7.90 -12.85
CA ALA A 133 -15.91 6.97 -13.35
C ALA A 133 -16.48 5.55 -13.31
N VAL A 134 -16.00 4.64 -14.16
CA VAL A 134 -16.24 3.21 -13.93
C VAL A 134 -15.05 2.68 -13.15
N ALA A 135 -15.32 1.96 -12.06
CA ALA A 135 -14.27 1.47 -11.17
C ALA A 135 -14.53 0.05 -10.67
N TYR A 136 -13.46 -0.65 -10.34
CA TYR A 136 -13.49 -1.93 -9.65
C TYR A 136 -13.57 -1.72 -8.13
N TRP A 137 -14.45 -2.47 -7.47
CA TRP A 137 -14.57 -2.54 -6.02
C TRP A 137 -14.78 -3.98 -5.56
N THR A 138 -14.60 -4.23 -4.26
CA THR A 138 -15.00 -5.49 -3.63
C THR A 138 -16.18 -5.28 -2.70
N ASN A 139 -17.24 -6.06 -2.89
CA ASN A 139 -18.36 -6.15 -1.95
C ASN A 139 -18.03 -7.18 -0.87
N ALA A 140 -17.43 -6.70 0.21
CA ALA A 140 -16.96 -7.51 1.33
C ALA A 140 -18.09 -7.91 2.28
N PHE A 141 -19.10 -7.05 2.43
CA PHE A 141 -20.16 -7.24 3.43
C PHE A 141 -21.43 -7.88 2.87
N GLY A 142 -21.54 -8.04 1.55
CA GLY A 142 -22.53 -8.90 0.89
C GLY A 142 -23.92 -8.29 0.72
N ASP A 143 -24.07 -6.98 0.93
CA ASP A 143 -25.28 -6.25 0.58
C ASP A 143 -25.43 -6.17 -0.96
N PRO A 144 -26.63 -5.95 -1.53
CA PRO A 144 -26.81 -5.85 -2.99
C PRO A 144 -26.05 -4.71 -3.67
N PHE A 145 -25.64 -3.70 -2.90
CA PHE A 145 -24.90 -2.51 -3.32
C PHE A 145 -23.78 -2.27 -2.31
N LEU A 146 -22.74 -1.53 -2.70
CA LEU A 146 -21.67 -1.15 -1.79
C LEU A 146 -22.24 -0.30 -0.64
N GLU A 147 -21.98 -0.72 0.59
CA GLU A 147 -22.26 0.08 1.78
C GLU A 147 -21.02 0.89 2.21
N GLN A 148 -21.19 1.74 3.22
CA GLN A 148 -20.14 2.63 3.72
C GLN A 148 -18.81 1.92 4.02
N ARG A 149 -18.86 0.68 4.53
CA ARG A 149 -17.66 -0.09 4.86
C ARG A 149 -16.96 -0.66 3.63
N ASP A 150 -17.71 -1.04 2.60
CA ASP A 150 -17.10 -1.42 1.32
C ASP A 150 -16.42 -0.22 0.68
N GLN A 151 -16.99 0.97 0.85
CA GLN A 151 -16.46 2.25 0.35
C GLN A 151 -15.27 2.79 1.17
N GLY A 152 -14.75 2.06 2.17
CA GLY A 152 -13.62 2.51 2.98
C GLY A 152 -13.86 3.78 3.82
N GLY A 153 -15.11 4.23 3.93
CA GLY A 153 -15.47 5.50 4.55
C GLY A 153 -15.68 6.66 3.58
N GLY A 154 -15.45 6.48 2.27
CA GLY A 154 -15.70 7.48 1.22
C GLY A 154 -14.55 7.60 0.23
N GLY A 155 -14.64 8.64 -0.62
CA GLY A 155 -13.60 9.03 -1.56
C GLY A 155 -13.90 8.61 -3.01
N TRP A 156 -12.84 8.47 -3.80
CA TRP A 156 -12.88 8.06 -5.20
C TRP A 156 -11.76 7.08 -5.51
N SER A 157 -11.95 6.27 -6.55
CA SER A 157 -10.99 5.26 -6.95
C SER A 157 -9.74 5.88 -7.57
N THR A 158 -8.56 5.51 -7.04
CA THR A 158 -7.25 5.87 -7.60
C THR A 158 -6.56 4.72 -8.34
N ALA A 159 -7.20 3.56 -8.39
CA ALA A 159 -6.72 2.35 -9.06
C ALA A 159 -7.89 1.57 -9.65
N PHE A 160 -7.65 0.88 -10.75
CA PHE A 160 -8.65 0.06 -11.46
C PHE A 160 -9.93 0.85 -11.77
N ALA A 161 -9.73 2.10 -12.21
CA ALA A 161 -10.76 3.02 -12.63
C ALA A 161 -10.51 3.47 -14.07
N THR A 162 -11.53 4.03 -14.69
CA THR A 162 -11.41 4.67 -16.01
C THR A 162 -10.61 5.96 -15.97
N THR A 163 -10.46 6.56 -14.80
CA THR A 163 -9.61 7.71 -14.55
C THR A 163 -8.20 7.28 -14.16
N ARG A 164 -7.23 8.17 -14.37
CA ARG A 164 -5.88 8.05 -13.81
C ARG A 164 -5.70 9.09 -12.73
N ALA A 165 -5.37 8.63 -11.53
CA ALA A 165 -5.00 9.47 -10.42
C ALA A 165 -3.47 9.53 -10.28
N GLU A 166 -2.95 10.65 -9.75
CA GLU A 166 -1.58 10.75 -9.28
C GLU A 166 -1.37 9.74 -8.15
N ASP A 167 -0.47 8.80 -8.38
CA ASP A 167 -0.31 7.62 -7.55
C ASP A 167 0.77 7.79 -6.47
N ALA A 168 1.56 8.87 -6.54
CA ALA A 168 2.38 9.31 -5.43
C ALA A 168 1.51 9.82 -4.27
N PRO A 169 1.78 9.44 -3.01
CA PRO A 169 1.01 9.93 -1.85
C PRO A 169 0.95 11.45 -1.71
N SER A 170 1.96 12.18 -2.22
CA SER A 170 1.98 13.64 -2.24
C SER A 170 0.94 14.27 -3.17
N GLY A 171 0.51 13.52 -4.19
CA GLY A 171 -0.51 13.93 -5.15
C GLY A 171 -1.94 13.79 -4.64
N LYS A 172 -2.14 13.12 -3.51
CA LYS A 172 -3.44 12.99 -2.83
C LYS A 172 -4.57 12.47 -3.74
N GLY A 173 -4.24 11.60 -4.71
CA GLY A 173 -5.22 11.05 -5.63
C GLY A 173 -5.83 12.06 -6.60
N GLU A 174 -5.14 13.16 -6.91
CA GLU A 174 -5.57 14.11 -7.95
C GLU A 174 -5.76 13.39 -9.30
N ILE A 175 -6.86 13.65 -10.00
CA ILE A 175 -7.07 13.08 -11.33
C ILE A 175 -6.21 13.83 -12.34
N ILE A 176 -5.39 13.08 -13.09
CA ILE A 176 -4.40 13.58 -14.06
C ILE A 176 -4.64 13.05 -15.47
N GLY A 177 -5.77 12.38 -15.70
CA GLY A 177 -6.16 11.86 -17.01
C GLY A 177 -7.15 10.71 -16.93
N GLY A 178 -7.24 9.95 -18.02
CA GLY A 178 -8.22 8.91 -18.22
C GLY A 178 -9.56 9.48 -18.69
N LYS A 179 -10.65 8.76 -18.41
CA LYS A 179 -11.97 9.05 -18.97
C LYS A 179 -13.03 9.18 -17.89
N TYR A 180 -13.80 10.25 -17.99
CA TYR A 180 -15.07 10.41 -17.26
C TYR A 180 -16.26 10.10 -18.14
N ILE A 181 -17.37 9.73 -17.50
CA ILE A 181 -18.71 9.72 -18.07
C ILE A 181 -19.48 10.86 -17.42
N VAL A 182 -19.91 11.83 -18.21
CA VAL A 182 -20.63 13.02 -17.72
C VAL A 182 -22.05 12.98 -18.24
N TRP A 183 -23.03 13.24 -17.38
CA TRP A 183 -24.43 13.41 -17.77
C TRP A 183 -24.87 14.84 -17.51
N ALA A 184 -25.37 15.51 -18.55
CA ALA A 184 -25.93 16.86 -18.46
C ALA A 184 -27.47 16.82 -18.56
N PRO A 185 -28.21 17.50 -17.67
CA PRO A 185 -29.68 17.57 -17.72
C PRO A 185 -30.22 18.31 -18.95
N ASP A 186 -29.45 19.28 -19.46
CA ASP A 186 -29.75 20.07 -20.65
C ASP A 186 -28.45 20.45 -21.38
N ASP A 187 -28.53 21.31 -22.39
CA ASP A 187 -27.41 21.76 -23.22
C ASP A 187 -26.78 23.08 -22.76
N GLN A 188 -27.09 23.54 -21.54
CA GLN A 188 -26.57 24.78 -20.98
C GLN A 188 -25.41 24.58 -20.00
N GLN A 189 -25.19 23.35 -19.53
CA GLN A 189 -24.21 23.06 -18.48
C GLN A 189 -22.78 23.07 -19.04
N GLY A 190 -21.87 23.76 -18.36
CA GLY A 190 -20.45 23.75 -18.68
C GLY A 190 -19.69 22.56 -18.07
N PHE A 191 -18.54 22.24 -18.67
CA PHE A 191 -17.59 21.25 -18.17
C PHE A 191 -16.16 21.63 -18.59
N PRO A 192 -15.14 21.30 -17.78
CA PRO A 192 -13.74 21.49 -18.15
C PRO A 192 -13.36 20.82 -19.49
N SER A 193 -12.59 21.53 -20.30
CA SER A 193 -12.02 21.08 -21.58
C SER A 193 -10.48 20.94 -21.52
N GLY A 194 -9.90 21.11 -20.34
CA GLY A 194 -8.48 20.99 -20.02
C GLY A 194 -8.26 21.13 -18.51
N PHE A 195 -7.03 20.90 -18.05
CA PHE A 195 -6.61 20.95 -16.62
C PHE A 195 -6.18 22.35 -16.12
N GLY A 196 -6.60 23.42 -16.81
CA GLY A 196 -6.13 24.78 -16.49
C GLY A 196 -4.60 24.97 -16.54
N GLU A 197 -4.12 26.06 -15.92
CA GLU A 197 -2.70 26.34 -15.74
C GLU A 197 -2.12 25.61 -14.52
N ASP A 198 -2.95 25.30 -13.51
CA ASP A 198 -2.53 24.66 -12.26
C ASP A 198 -2.40 23.12 -12.36
N GLY A 199 -2.91 22.54 -13.45
CA GLY A 199 -2.83 21.12 -13.76
C GLY A 199 -3.85 20.27 -13.00
N LYS A 200 -4.91 20.87 -12.47
CA LYS A 200 -5.98 20.18 -11.74
C LYS A 200 -7.30 20.30 -12.47
N LEU A 201 -8.28 19.53 -12.02
CA LEU A 201 -9.67 19.62 -12.49
C LEU A 201 -10.55 20.30 -11.47
N PHE A 202 -11.63 20.89 -11.97
CA PHE A 202 -12.66 21.56 -11.20
C PHE A 202 -12.08 22.73 -10.39
N THR A 203 -11.17 23.47 -11.01
CA THR A 203 -10.56 24.70 -10.47
C THR A 203 -10.97 25.91 -11.31
N GLU A 204 -10.77 27.11 -10.75
CA GLU A 204 -11.22 28.38 -11.37
C GLU A 204 -10.55 28.68 -12.72
N ASP A 205 -9.43 28.04 -13.02
CA ASP A 205 -8.62 28.26 -14.22
C ASP A 205 -8.89 27.26 -15.36
N ASP A 206 -9.80 26.32 -15.16
CA ASP A 206 -10.19 25.35 -16.18
C ASP A 206 -10.84 26.04 -17.40
N PRO A 207 -10.41 25.72 -18.64
CA PRO A 207 -11.12 26.18 -19.82
C PRO A 207 -12.44 25.44 -19.96
N ILE A 208 -13.56 26.14 -20.16
CA ILE A 208 -14.91 25.53 -20.14
C ILE A 208 -15.53 25.41 -21.53
N VAL A 209 -16.29 24.33 -21.75
CA VAL A 209 -17.21 24.14 -22.89
C VAL A 209 -18.59 23.67 -22.43
N ARG A 210 -19.66 23.94 -23.21
CA ARG A 210 -21.00 23.39 -22.96
C ARG A 210 -21.14 21.99 -23.51
N LEU A 211 -21.75 21.10 -22.72
CA LEU A 211 -22.07 19.74 -23.14
C LEU A 211 -23.49 19.65 -23.70
N PRO A 212 -23.75 18.78 -24.71
CA PRO A 212 -25.11 18.44 -25.08
C PRO A 212 -25.80 17.61 -23.98
N ALA A 213 -27.12 17.74 -23.87
CA ALA A 213 -27.91 16.97 -22.92
C ALA A 213 -27.69 15.44 -23.04
N GLY A 214 -27.74 14.74 -21.91
CA GLY A 214 -27.47 13.31 -21.79
C GLY A 214 -25.98 13.00 -21.58
N TYR A 215 -25.58 11.77 -21.88
CA TYR A 215 -24.21 11.31 -21.62
C TYR A 215 -23.19 11.78 -22.65
N THR A 216 -22.01 12.14 -22.17
CA THR A 216 -20.80 12.37 -22.95
C THR A 216 -19.61 11.73 -22.23
N VAL A 217 -18.77 10.99 -22.94
CA VAL A 217 -17.47 10.56 -22.41
C VAL A 217 -16.48 11.70 -22.61
N VAL A 218 -15.76 12.07 -21.55
CA VAL A 218 -14.70 13.06 -21.61
C VAL A 218 -13.36 12.35 -21.47
N ASP A 219 -12.59 12.33 -22.55
CA ASP A 219 -11.23 11.78 -22.58
C ASP A 219 -10.21 12.87 -22.26
N MET A 220 -9.67 12.78 -21.05
CA MET A 220 -8.76 13.75 -20.46
C MET A 220 -7.30 13.48 -20.84
N ASP A 221 -7.02 12.54 -21.74
CA ASP A 221 -5.67 12.23 -22.25
C ASP A 221 -5.27 13.08 -23.44
N THR A 222 -6.16 13.97 -23.87
CA THR A 222 -6.01 14.84 -25.03
C THR A 222 -6.00 16.30 -24.60
N ASP A 223 -5.34 17.16 -25.37
CA ASP A 223 -5.30 18.61 -25.11
C ASP A 223 -5.72 19.38 -26.39
N PRO A 224 -6.92 20.01 -26.41
CA PRO A 224 -7.95 19.98 -25.36
C PRO A 224 -8.58 18.57 -25.23
N PHE A 225 -9.37 18.36 -24.17
CA PHE A 225 -10.11 17.11 -23.95
C PHE A 225 -11.00 16.74 -25.14
N THR A 226 -11.17 15.43 -25.35
CA THR A 226 -12.04 14.90 -26.40
C THR A 226 -13.39 14.53 -25.82
N PHE A 227 -14.45 15.00 -26.44
CA PHE A 227 -15.83 14.76 -26.02
C PHE A 227 -16.49 13.75 -26.96
N ASP A 228 -16.65 12.50 -26.52
CA ASP A 228 -17.15 11.38 -27.33
C ASP A 228 -18.59 11.00 -26.93
N ARG A 229 -19.47 10.87 -27.92
CA ARG A 229 -20.88 10.49 -27.74
C ARG A 229 -21.26 9.17 -28.43
N SER A 230 -20.30 8.26 -28.58
CA SER A 230 -20.51 6.90 -29.07
C SER A 230 -21.51 6.17 -28.17
N ALA A 231 -22.37 5.33 -28.74
CA ALA A 231 -23.35 4.56 -27.96
C ALA A 231 -22.70 3.42 -27.15
N SER A 232 -21.53 2.95 -27.58
CA SER A 232 -20.80 1.83 -26.97
C SER A 232 -19.30 2.12 -26.83
N PRO A 233 -18.88 3.10 -26.00
CA PRO A 233 -17.47 3.42 -25.82
C PRO A 233 -16.71 2.29 -25.11
N GLU A 234 -15.42 2.17 -25.45
CA GLU A 234 -14.48 1.28 -24.78
C GLU A 234 -13.61 2.07 -23.79
N MET A 235 -13.59 1.62 -22.53
CA MET A 235 -12.88 2.27 -21.43
C MET A 235 -12.15 1.21 -20.61
N GLU A 236 -10.84 1.34 -20.45
CA GLU A 236 -10.04 0.40 -19.65
C GLU A 236 -10.12 0.76 -18.17
N LEU A 237 -10.11 -0.25 -17.27
CA LEU A 237 -9.85 -0.03 -15.84
C LEU A 237 -8.35 -0.15 -15.58
N VAL A 238 -7.72 0.98 -15.30
CA VAL A 238 -6.26 1.11 -15.33
C VAL A 238 -5.63 0.65 -14.02
N GLU A 239 -4.69 -0.30 -14.08
CA GLU A 239 -3.77 -0.60 -12.97
C GLU A 239 -2.72 0.53 -12.88
N PRO A 240 -2.65 1.29 -11.78
CA PRO A 240 -1.65 2.34 -11.66
C PRO A 240 -0.25 1.72 -11.52
N PRO A 241 0.80 2.36 -12.09
CA PRO A 241 2.16 1.82 -12.06
C PRO A 241 2.68 1.47 -10.65
N SER A 242 2.39 2.29 -9.64
CA SER A 242 2.74 2.03 -8.24
C SER A 242 2.06 0.80 -7.62
N SER A 243 0.96 0.32 -8.21
CA SER A 243 0.26 -0.90 -7.75
C SER A 243 0.60 -2.12 -8.58
N ALA A 244 1.20 -1.95 -9.76
CA ALA A 244 1.62 -3.04 -10.64
C ALA A 244 2.75 -3.87 -10.01
N LEU A 245 2.86 -5.12 -10.45
CA LEU A 245 3.93 -6.01 -10.00
C LEU A 245 5.27 -5.64 -10.65
N ASP A 246 6.28 -5.31 -9.84
CA ASP A 246 7.68 -5.29 -10.27
C ASP A 246 8.18 -6.73 -10.54
N ASP A 247 8.02 -7.20 -11.78
CA ASP A 247 8.38 -8.57 -12.17
C ASP A 247 9.83 -8.71 -12.65
N PHE A 248 10.67 -9.34 -11.82
CA PHE A 248 12.06 -9.67 -12.13
C PHE A 248 12.27 -11.13 -12.57
N SER A 249 11.20 -11.90 -12.84
CA SER A 249 11.27 -13.33 -13.14
C SER A 249 12.04 -13.68 -14.42
N SER A 250 12.21 -12.72 -15.33
CA SER A 250 13.01 -12.89 -16.55
C SER A 250 14.52 -12.74 -16.34
N LEU A 251 14.95 -12.28 -15.16
CA LEU A 251 16.35 -12.09 -14.79
C LEU A 251 16.93 -13.35 -14.12
N GLY A 252 18.27 -13.47 -14.15
CA GLY A 252 19.00 -14.39 -13.27
C GLY A 252 18.93 -13.93 -11.82
N TYR A 253 19.37 -14.76 -10.87
CA TYR A 253 19.36 -14.44 -9.44
C TYR A 253 20.14 -13.18 -9.09
N VAL A 254 21.28 -12.97 -9.74
CA VAL A 254 22.10 -11.77 -9.51
C VAL A 254 21.41 -10.53 -10.08
N GLY A 255 20.89 -10.63 -11.30
CA GLY A 255 20.17 -9.53 -11.94
C GLY A 255 18.90 -9.14 -11.19
N ALA A 256 18.13 -10.13 -10.72
CA ALA A 256 16.93 -9.90 -9.90
C ALA A 256 17.26 -9.27 -8.55
N PHE A 257 18.36 -9.68 -7.90
CA PHE A 257 18.83 -9.04 -6.66
C PHE A 257 19.24 -7.58 -6.90
N ASP A 258 20.02 -7.31 -7.94
CA ASP A 258 20.46 -5.95 -8.27
C ASP A 258 19.25 -5.05 -8.59
N ALA A 259 18.28 -5.53 -9.38
CA ALA A 259 17.04 -4.80 -9.68
C ALA A 259 16.17 -4.55 -8.44
N MET A 260 16.08 -5.52 -7.53
CA MET A 260 15.38 -5.37 -6.24
C MET A 260 16.04 -4.30 -5.37
N ILE A 261 17.38 -4.24 -5.34
CA ILE A 261 18.09 -3.18 -4.60
C ILE A 261 17.83 -1.81 -5.22
N ASP A 262 17.84 -1.70 -6.54
CA ASP A 262 17.52 -0.44 -7.23
C ASP A 262 16.09 0.01 -6.91
N LEU A 263 15.13 -0.92 -6.83
CA LEU A 263 13.76 -0.64 -6.38
C LEU A 263 13.73 -0.16 -4.92
N PHE A 264 14.40 -0.87 -4.00
CA PHE A 264 14.47 -0.46 -2.59
C PHE A 264 15.08 0.94 -2.43
N ARG A 265 16.12 1.29 -3.21
CA ARG A 265 16.73 2.63 -3.15
C ARG A 265 15.78 3.75 -3.55
N ARG A 266 14.87 3.48 -4.50
CA ARG A 266 13.91 4.47 -5.00
C ARG A 266 12.68 4.58 -4.10
N GLU A 267 12.13 3.44 -3.69
CA GLU A 267 10.77 3.37 -3.13
C GLU A 267 10.73 3.06 -1.63
N TYR A 268 11.81 2.55 -1.03
CA TYR A 268 11.78 2.18 0.39
C TYR A 268 11.84 3.41 1.30
N SER A 269 10.67 3.78 1.81
CA SER A 269 10.44 5.01 2.57
C SER A 269 11.22 5.12 3.88
N PHE A 270 11.75 4.01 4.41
CA PHE A 270 12.41 3.98 5.72
C PHE A 270 13.94 3.87 5.64
N THR A 271 14.55 4.03 4.47
CA THR A 271 16.02 3.95 4.29
C THR A 271 16.77 4.83 5.28
N ASP A 272 16.48 6.13 5.29
CA ASP A 272 17.15 7.10 6.15
C ASP A 272 16.81 6.90 7.62
N LEU A 273 15.52 6.68 7.93
CA LEU A 273 15.04 6.47 9.30
C LEU A 273 15.72 5.27 9.97
N LYS A 274 15.99 4.22 9.19
CA LYS A 274 16.60 2.97 9.66
C LYS A 274 18.10 2.90 9.41
N ALA A 275 18.70 3.98 8.91
CA ALA A 275 20.11 4.09 8.58
C ALA A 275 20.61 2.89 7.74
N ILE A 276 19.85 2.51 6.72
CA ILE A 276 20.18 1.35 5.88
C ILE A 276 21.26 1.75 4.88
N ASP A 277 22.43 1.13 5.02
CA ASP A 277 23.50 1.22 4.04
C ASP A 277 23.30 0.14 2.96
N TRP A 278 22.63 0.51 1.86
CA TRP A 278 22.38 -0.40 0.75
C TRP A 278 23.66 -0.91 0.10
N ASP A 279 24.73 -0.11 0.03
CA ASP A 279 26.01 -0.55 -0.54
C ASP A 279 26.66 -1.62 0.33
N ALA A 280 26.63 -1.45 1.66
CA ALA A 280 27.10 -2.47 2.60
C ALA A 280 26.28 -3.76 2.49
N LYS A 281 24.95 -3.67 2.36
CA LYS A 281 24.09 -4.84 2.16
C LYS A 281 24.41 -5.57 0.86
N ILE A 282 24.65 -4.86 -0.24
CA ILE A 282 25.08 -5.47 -1.51
C ILE A 282 26.42 -6.19 -1.30
N ALA A 283 27.40 -5.53 -0.70
CA ALA A 283 28.73 -6.11 -0.47
C ALA A 283 28.67 -7.38 0.39
N GLU A 284 27.75 -7.44 1.35
CA GLU A 284 27.55 -8.60 2.22
C GLU A 284 26.79 -9.75 1.52
N TYR A 285 25.70 -9.47 0.83
CA TYR A 285 24.76 -10.50 0.38
C TYR A 285 24.93 -10.91 -1.08
N ARG A 286 25.30 -9.98 -1.98
CA ARG A 286 25.41 -10.25 -3.42
C ARG A 286 26.27 -11.47 -3.76
N PRO A 287 27.44 -11.72 -3.11
CA PRO A 287 28.24 -12.91 -3.39
C PRO A 287 27.48 -14.23 -3.21
N ARG A 288 26.49 -14.29 -2.30
CA ARG A 288 25.65 -15.48 -2.11
C ARG A 288 24.70 -15.73 -3.28
N PHE A 289 24.22 -14.66 -3.92
CA PHE A 289 23.41 -14.76 -5.14
C PHE A 289 24.26 -15.19 -6.34
N GLU A 290 25.49 -14.70 -6.45
CA GLU A 290 26.45 -15.13 -7.49
C GLU A 290 26.78 -16.63 -7.36
N GLU A 291 27.03 -17.10 -6.14
CA GLU A 291 27.26 -18.53 -5.88
C GLU A 291 26.03 -19.38 -6.19
N ALA A 292 24.85 -18.95 -5.76
CA ALA A 292 23.59 -19.64 -6.05
C ALA A 292 23.32 -19.73 -7.56
N GLU A 293 23.58 -18.66 -8.32
CA GLU A 293 23.40 -18.62 -9.76
C GLU A 293 24.42 -19.52 -10.48
N ALA A 294 25.70 -19.43 -10.13
CA ALA A 294 26.75 -20.24 -10.71
C ALA A 294 26.51 -21.75 -10.53
N ASN A 295 25.89 -22.12 -9.40
CA ASN A 295 25.57 -23.51 -9.07
C ASN A 295 24.15 -23.93 -9.48
N ASN A 296 23.32 -23.01 -10.00
CA ASN A 296 21.90 -23.23 -10.27
C ASN A 296 21.14 -23.77 -9.04
N ASP A 297 21.47 -23.23 -7.86
CA ASP A 297 20.94 -23.67 -6.56
C ASP A 297 19.81 -22.74 -6.07
N SER A 298 18.58 -23.16 -6.33
CA SER A 298 17.39 -22.41 -5.92
C SER A 298 17.15 -22.36 -4.41
N LEU A 299 17.71 -23.30 -3.64
CA LEU A 299 17.62 -23.26 -2.17
C LEU A 299 18.62 -22.24 -1.62
N ALA A 300 19.85 -22.20 -2.15
CA ALA A 300 20.83 -21.19 -1.81
C ALA A 300 20.32 -19.77 -2.14
N TYR A 301 19.69 -19.58 -3.30
CA TYR A 301 19.03 -18.33 -3.67
C TYR A 301 17.97 -17.91 -2.63
N ARG A 302 17.04 -18.81 -2.29
CA ARG A 302 15.98 -18.51 -1.30
C ARG A 302 16.55 -18.20 0.09
N ARG A 303 17.61 -18.90 0.51
CA ARG A 303 18.30 -18.61 1.79
C ARG A 303 18.99 -17.26 1.75
N ALA A 304 19.69 -16.91 0.66
CA ALA A 304 20.33 -15.61 0.49
C ALA A 304 19.30 -14.47 0.53
N LEU A 305 18.17 -14.62 -0.17
CA LEU A 305 17.07 -13.65 -0.14
C LEU A 305 16.45 -13.54 1.24
N ARG A 306 16.19 -14.67 1.91
CA ARG A 306 15.66 -14.69 3.27
C ARG A 306 16.56 -13.92 4.22
N ASP A 307 17.85 -14.25 4.24
CA ASP A 307 18.81 -13.66 5.15
C ASP A 307 19.02 -12.17 4.85
N PHE A 308 19.00 -11.76 3.58
CA PHE A 308 19.05 -10.35 3.18
C PHE A 308 17.84 -9.58 3.74
N ILE A 309 16.61 -10.07 3.53
CA ILE A 309 15.39 -9.42 4.03
C ILE A 309 15.38 -9.39 5.57
N TRP A 310 15.78 -10.47 6.24
CA TRP A 310 15.90 -10.51 7.70
C TRP A 310 16.90 -9.51 8.27
N SER A 311 17.86 -9.07 7.46
CA SER A 311 18.86 -8.08 7.85
C SER A 311 18.35 -6.63 7.85
N ILE A 312 17.14 -6.40 7.32
CA ILE A 312 16.49 -5.09 7.30
C ILE A 312 15.56 -5.01 8.53
N PRO A 313 15.71 -4.02 9.42
CA PRO A 313 14.94 -3.95 10.66
C PRO A 313 13.50 -3.44 10.42
N ASP A 314 12.69 -4.22 9.69
CA ASP A 314 11.31 -3.88 9.34
C ASP A 314 10.38 -5.09 9.32
N GLY A 315 9.51 -5.20 10.32
CA GLY A 315 8.50 -6.26 10.42
C GLY A 315 7.41 -6.25 9.33
N HIS A 316 7.35 -5.27 8.43
CA HIS A 316 6.46 -5.30 7.27
C HIS A 316 7.06 -6.04 6.07
N LEU A 317 8.37 -6.29 6.08
CA LEU A 317 9.02 -7.06 5.03
C LEU A 317 8.80 -8.55 5.25
N ASN A 318 8.50 -9.25 4.16
CA ASN A 318 8.27 -10.68 4.17
C ASN A 318 9.37 -11.39 3.38
N ALA A 319 9.95 -12.42 3.98
CA ALA A 319 11.03 -13.19 3.39
C ALA A 319 10.53 -14.59 2.98
N PRO A 320 11.18 -15.27 2.01
CA PRO A 320 10.83 -16.64 1.69
C PRO A 320 10.86 -17.56 2.92
N PHE A 321 9.74 -18.24 3.19
CA PHE A 321 9.68 -19.23 4.27
C PHE A 321 10.22 -20.58 3.78
N ILE A 322 11.31 -21.04 4.38
CA ILE A 322 11.93 -22.33 4.09
C ILE A 322 11.59 -23.28 5.22
N ARG A 323 10.57 -24.11 5.00
CA ARG A 323 10.00 -24.97 6.03
C ARG A 323 11.02 -25.96 6.59
N GLU A 324 11.88 -26.49 5.75
CA GLU A 324 12.89 -27.47 6.13
C GLU A 324 13.88 -26.87 7.13
N ASP A 325 14.40 -25.66 6.84
CA ASP A 325 15.29 -24.91 7.74
C ASP A 325 14.59 -24.58 9.07
N PHE A 326 13.30 -24.22 9.03
CA PHE A 326 12.52 -23.95 10.23
C PHE A 326 12.36 -25.19 11.10
N VAL A 327 12.00 -26.33 10.51
CA VAL A 327 11.83 -27.60 11.24
C VAL A 327 13.16 -28.05 11.82
N GLU A 328 14.24 -27.98 11.05
CA GLU A 328 15.60 -28.31 11.52
C GLU A 328 15.97 -27.46 12.74
N ALA A 329 15.79 -26.14 12.66
CA ALA A 329 16.12 -25.20 13.72
C ALA A 329 15.22 -25.30 14.96
N THR A 330 14.00 -25.86 14.84
CA THR A 330 13.00 -25.83 15.92
C THR A 330 12.57 -27.19 16.42
N SER A 331 13.01 -28.29 15.82
CA SER A 331 12.65 -29.66 16.25
C SER A 331 13.28 -30.05 17.58
N GLY A 332 14.53 -29.66 17.82
CA GLY A 332 15.28 -29.99 19.04
C GLY A 332 15.36 -28.85 20.06
N GLY A 333 15.29 -29.19 21.35
CA GLY A 333 15.43 -28.23 22.43
C GLY A 333 15.66 -28.87 23.78
N VAL A 334 15.93 -28.03 24.79
CA VAL A 334 16.27 -28.49 26.15
C VAL A 334 15.08 -28.53 27.10
N GLY A 335 13.89 -28.07 26.67
CA GLY A 335 12.66 -28.13 27.48
C GLY A 335 12.42 -26.99 28.44
N ILE A 336 12.99 -25.80 28.19
CA ILE A 336 12.70 -24.59 28.95
C ILE A 336 12.26 -23.44 28.06
N ALA A 337 11.39 -22.59 28.60
CA ALA A 337 11.20 -21.23 28.07
C ALA A 337 11.82 -20.23 29.04
N ILE A 338 12.39 -19.16 28.48
CA ILE A 338 13.08 -18.10 29.22
C ILE A 338 12.45 -16.73 28.93
N ARG A 339 12.60 -15.82 29.91
CA ARG A 339 12.14 -14.43 29.86
C ARG A 339 13.11 -13.51 30.58
N ASP A 340 13.34 -12.34 30.00
CA ASP A 340 13.97 -11.23 30.71
C ASP A 340 13.00 -10.70 31.77
N VAL A 341 13.54 -10.28 32.91
CA VAL A 341 12.82 -9.56 33.97
C VAL A 341 13.46 -8.18 34.21
N GLU A 342 12.71 -7.28 34.85
CA GLU A 342 13.08 -5.86 34.99
C GLU A 342 14.42 -5.61 35.70
N ASP A 343 14.90 -6.57 36.50
CA ASP A 343 16.19 -6.47 37.19
C ASP A 343 17.38 -6.92 36.33
N GLY A 344 17.15 -7.17 35.04
CA GLY A 344 18.18 -7.51 34.05
C GLY A 344 18.50 -9.00 33.96
N ARG A 345 17.83 -9.86 34.74
CA ARG A 345 18.05 -11.31 34.67
C ARG A 345 17.25 -11.95 33.56
N THR A 346 17.81 -13.01 32.97
CA THR A 346 17.07 -13.98 32.16
C THR A 346 16.67 -15.16 33.03
N ILE A 347 15.37 -15.39 33.22
CA ILE A 347 14.85 -16.47 34.06
C ILE A 347 14.08 -17.52 33.27
N VAL A 348 14.06 -18.75 33.79
CA VAL A 348 13.19 -19.82 33.31
C VAL A 348 11.76 -19.56 33.76
N ASN A 349 10.82 -19.43 32.83
CA ASN A 349 9.40 -19.23 33.15
C ASN A 349 8.53 -20.47 32.85
N PHE A 350 9.11 -21.52 32.28
CA PHE A 350 8.46 -22.81 32.03
C PHE A 350 9.51 -23.91 31.90
N VAL A 351 9.21 -25.10 32.45
CA VAL A 351 10.00 -26.33 32.32
C VAL A 351 9.06 -27.44 31.86
N THR A 352 9.39 -28.12 30.76
CA THR A 352 8.68 -29.31 30.29
C THR A 352 9.04 -30.48 31.20
N PRO A 353 8.06 -31.20 31.80
CA PRO A 353 8.34 -32.38 32.63
C PRO A 353 9.09 -33.46 31.86
N ASP A 354 10.08 -34.09 32.50
CA ASP A 354 10.96 -35.10 31.90
C ASP A 354 11.66 -34.60 30.61
N SER A 355 11.99 -33.31 30.56
CA SER A 355 12.87 -32.75 29.53
C SER A 355 14.34 -32.81 29.96
N PRO A 356 15.29 -32.59 29.04
CA PRO A 356 16.70 -32.53 29.37
C PRO A 356 17.02 -31.56 30.53
N ALA A 357 16.40 -30.36 30.53
CA ALA A 357 16.54 -29.38 31.59
C ALA A 357 15.91 -29.83 32.93
N ASP A 358 14.73 -30.46 32.90
CA ASP A 358 14.08 -31.00 34.11
C ASP A 358 14.93 -32.12 34.75
N ARG A 359 15.44 -33.04 33.93
CA ARG A 359 16.36 -34.11 34.38
C ARG A 359 17.68 -33.57 34.93
N ALA A 360 18.13 -32.41 34.45
CA ALA A 360 19.28 -31.69 34.99
C ALA A 360 18.96 -30.92 36.29
N GLY A 361 17.68 -30.84 36.69
CA GLY A 361 17.23 -30.16 37.90
C GLY A 361 17.12 -28.65 37.74
N ILE A 362 16.89 -28.14 36.52
CA ILE A 362 16.59 -26.73 36.29
C ILE A 362 15.13 -26.46 36.68
N GLU A 363 14.91 -25.49 37.55
CA GLU A 363 13.58 -25.16 38.09
C GLU A 363 12.96 -23.91 37.45
N VAL A 364 11.63 -23.79 37.50
CA VAL A 364 10.95 -22.53 37.18
C VAL A 364 11.44 -21.44 38.14
N GLY A 365 11.82 -20.29 37.58
CA GLY A 365 12.43 -19.17 38.30
C GLY A 365 13.96 -19.24 38.39
N ALA A 366 14.60 -20.29 37.85
CA ALA A 366 16.05 -20.34 37.74
C ALA A 366 16.58 -19.19 36.87
N GLU A 367 17.62 -18.52 37.33
CA GLU A 367 18.37 -17.53 36.55
C GLU A 367 19.35 -18.26 35.65
N ILE A 368 19.30 -18.00 34.34
CA ILE A 368 20.28 -18.50 33.38
C ILE A 368 21.40 -17.48 33.30
N LEU A 369 22.64 -17.92 33.50
CA LEU A 369 23.83 -17.06 33.52
C LEU A 369 24.60 -17.17 32.20
N THR A 370 24.84 -18.40 31.75
CA THR A 370 25.55 -18.67 30.50
C THR A 370 24.90 -19.79 29.70
N TRP A 371 25.04 -19.70 28.39
CA TRP A 371 24.68 -20.72 27.42
C TRP A 371 25.90 -21.06 26.57
N ASN A 372 26.35 -22.31 26.60
CA ASN A 372 27.60 -22.76 25.96
C ASN A 372 28.80 -21.87 26.30
N GLY A 373 28.92 -21.49 27.58
CA GLY A 373 29.98 -20.62 28.09
C GLY A 373 29.86 -19.13 27.74
N GLN A 374 28.88 -18.72 26.93
CA GLN A 374 28.61 -17.32 26.60
C GLN A 374 27.59 -16.71 27.59
N PRO A 375 27.77 -15.45 28.05
CA PRO A 375 26.73 -14.76 28.84
C PRO A 375 25.37 -14.83 28.14
N ILE A 376 24.31 -15.10 28.89
CA ILE A 376 22.99 -15.37 28.30
C ILE A 376 22.48 -14.22 27.41
N ASP A 377 22.73 -12.98 27.81
CA ASP A 377 22.27 -11.82 27.05
C ASP A 377 22.95 -11.73 25.69
N ASP A 378 24.28 -11.87 25.66
CA ASP A 378 25.05 -11.89 24.42
C ASP A 378 24.65 -13.07 23.53
N TYR A 379 24.36 -14.23 24.13
CA TYR A 379 23.92 -15.43 23.40
C TYR A 379 22.56 -15.21 22.73
N VAL A 380 21.59 -14.70 23.49
CA VAL A 380 20.24 -14.40 22.99
C VAL A 380 20.29 -13.30 21.93
N ASP A 381 21.13 -12.28 22.10
CA ASP A 381 21.30 -11.20 21.11
C ASP A 381 21.83 -11.70 19.76
N GLY A 382 22.60 -12.79 19.76
CA GLY A 382 23.10 -13.45 18.56
C GLY A 382 22.07 -14.33 17.83
N ILE A 383 20.91 -14.59 18.42
CA ILE A 383 19.87 -15.41 17.81
C ILE A 383 19.16 -14.64 16.70
N VAL A 384 18.96 -15.28 15.55
CA VAL A 384 18.12 -14.77 14.46
C VAL A 384 16.81 -15.57 14.46
N PRO A 385 15.70 -14.98 14.93
CA PRO A 385 14.42 -15.67 14.95
C PRO A 385 13.91 -16.00 13.54
N PHE A 386 13.26 -17.14 13.37
CA PHE A 386 12.57 -17.48 12.11
C PHE A 386 11.31 -16.64 11.83
N SER A 387 10.94 -15.78 12.78
CA SER A 387 9.89 -14.77 12.66
C SER A 387 10.44 -13.38 12.32
N SER A 388 11.74 -13.26 12.03
CA SER A 388 12.35 -12.02 11.52
C SER A 388 11.76 -11.64 10.16
N PRO A 389 11.88 -10.36 9.75
CA PRO A 389 12.44 -9.21 10.47
C PRO A 389 11.51 -8.56 11.52
N PHE A 390 12.02 -7.58 12.27
CA PHE A 390 11.26 -6.85 13.31
C PHE A 390 11.52 -5.34 13.23
N SER A 391 10.46 -4.54 13.43
CA SER A 391 10.56 -3.07 13.51
C SER A 391 10.91 -2.54 14.90
N SER A 392 10.88 -3.39 15.93
CA SER A 392 11.15 -2.95 17.31
C SER A 392 11.99 -3.97 18.08
N ASP A 393 12.93 -3.45 18.87
CA ASP A 393 13.91 -4.27 19.60
C ASP A 393 13.25 -5.16 20.65
N HIS A 394 12.20 -4.70 21.32
CA HIS A 394 11.52 -5.49 22.36
C HIS A 394 10.81 -6.72 21.77
N VAL A 395 10.15 -6.59 20.60
CA VAL A 395 9.53 -7.73 19.91
C VAL A 395 10.61 -8.69 19.40
N ARG A 396 11.72 -8.14 18.85
CA ARG A 396 12.88 -8.95 18.44
C ARG A 396 13.42 -9.76 19.61
N ARG A 397 13.71 -9.12 20.75
CA ARG A 397 14.26 -9.76 21.95
C ARG A 397 13.35 -10.86 22.48
N LEU A 398 12.04 -10.62 22.54
CA LEU A 398 11.06 -11.64 22.95
C LEU A 398 11.06 -12.87 22.03
N GLN A 399 11.24 -12.68 20.72
CA GLN A 399 11.40 -13.79 19.78
C GLN A 399 12.78 -14.45 19.92
N GLN A 400 13.86 -13.69 20.11
CA GLN A 400 15.20 -14.25 20.36
C GLN A 400 15.19 -15.18 21.58
N LEU A 401 14.61 -14.76 22.69
CA LEU A 401 14.42 -15.60 23.89
C LEU A 401 13.68 -16.90 23.61
N ARG A 402 12.69 -16.87 22.72
CA ARG A 402 11.92 -18.06 22.31
C ARG A 402 12.75 -19.04 21.47
N TYR A 403 13.63 -18.55 20.60
CA TYR A 403 14.48 -19.40 19.75
C TYR A 403 15.79 -19.80 20.43
N ALA A 404 16.25 -19.06 21.45
CA ALA A 404 17.51 -19.31 22.16
C ALA A 404 17.58 -20.69 22.84
N THR A 405 16.43 -21.26 23.24
CA THR A 405 16.39 -22.57 23.92
C THR A 405 16.31 -23.75 22.95
N ARG A 406 16.39 -23.47 21.64
CA ARG A 406 16.40 -24.47 20.57
C ARG A 406 17.83 -24.86 20.22
N ALA A 407 18.02 -26.12 19.88
CA ALA A 407 19.31 -26.67 19.47
C ALA A 407 19.08 -27.84 18.50
N PRO A 408 20.06 -28.19 17.64
CA PRO A 408 19.98 -29.39 16.82
C PRO A 408 19.68 -30.62 17.69
N LEU A 409 18.86 -31.55 17.17
CA LEU A 409 18.63 -32.84 17.83
C LEU A 409 19.96 -33.54 18.13
N ASP A 410 20.05 -34.14 19.31
CA ASP A 410 21.25 -34.79 19.84
C ASP A 410 22.44 -33.84 20.09
N GLY A 411 22.26 -32.53 19.94
CA GLY A 411 23.26 -31.52 20.25
C GLY A 411 23.44 -31.34 21.75
N GLU A 412 24.68 -31.21 22.21
CA GLU A 412 24.99 -30.90 23.61
C GLU A 412 24.91 -29.39 23.86
N VAL A 413 24.29 -29.01 24.97
CA VAL A 413 24.17 -27.65 25.46
C VAL A 413 24.66 -27.59 26.89
N GLU A 414 25.64 -26.73 27.16
CA GLU A 414 26.09 -26.41 28.52
C GLU A 414 25.32 -25.19 29.05
N ILE A 415 24.63 -25.36 30.18
CA ILE A 415 23.82 -24.31 30.81
C ILE A 415 24.37 -24.06 32.21
N THR A 416 24.78 -22.83 32.50
CA THR A 416 25.07 -22.39 33.87
C THR A 416 23.90 -21.59 34.40
N TYR A 417 23.34 -22.02 35.53
CA TYR A 417 22.11 -21.49 36.08
C TYR A 417 22.15 -21.43 37.61
N LYS A 418 21.22 -20.67 38.19
CA LYS A 418 21.01 -20.58 39.63
C LYS A 418 19.54 -20.76 39.96
N ASN A 419 19.20 -21.89 40.58
CA ASN A 419 17.84 -22.16 41.04
C ASN A 419 17.42 -21.20 42.17
N PRO A 420 16.10 -20.97 42.34
CA PRO A 420 15.59 -20.16 43.44
C PRO A 420 16.09 -20.62 44.81
N GLY A 421 16.68 -19.70 45.58
CA GLY A 421 17.20 -20.00 46.93
C GLY A 421 18.52 -20.76 46.98
N ALA A 422 19.11 -21.12 45.82
CA ALA A 422 20.43 -21.74 45.78
C ALA A 422 21.53 -20.76 46.19
N ALA A 423 22.49 -21.26 46.97
CA ALA A 423 23.63 -20.46 47.44
C ALA A 423 24.75 -20.33 46.40
N ALA A 424 24.82 -21.25 45.45
CA ALA A 424 25.85 -21.34 44.41
C ALA A 424 25.21 -21.65 43.06
N ASP A 425 25.94 -21.33 42.00
CA ASP A 425 25.54 -21.62 40.63
C ASP A 425 25.81 -23.10 40.30
N SER A 426 25.04 -23.64 39.38
CA SER A 426 25.14 -25.00 38.87
C SER A 426 25.41 -24.97 37.37
N THR A 427 26.18 -25.93 36.87
CA THR A 427 26.38 -26.12 35.42
C THR A 427 25.95 -27.52 35.05
N ALA A 428 25.11 -27.63 34.01
CA ALA A 428 24.66 -28.90 33.46
C ALA A 428 24.97 -28.94 31.95
N VAL A 429 25.45 -30.08 31.48
CA VAL A 429 25.50 -30.41 30.05
C VAL A 429 24.30 -31.30 29.76
N VAL A 430 23.43 -30.83 28.87
CA VAL A 430 22.20 -31.52 28.49
C VAL A 430 22.21 -31.80 26.99
N THR A 431 21.62 -32.92 26.59
CA THR A 431 21.44 -33.26 25.17
C THR A 431 20.06 -32.80 24.73
N ALA A 432 19.99 -32.02 23.67
CA ALA A 432 18.73 -31.56 23.10
C ALA A 432 17.95 -32.74 22.48
N GLU A 433 16.66 -32.79 22.79
CA GLU A 433 15.76 -33.86 22.35
C GLU A 433 14.58 -33.26 21.57
N GLU A 434 13.77 -34.13 20.96
CA GLU A 434 12.52 -33.70 20.34
C GLU A 434 11.58 -33.19 21.45
N GLU A 435 11.47 -31.87 21.54
CA GLU A 435 10.76 -31.19 22.62
C GLU A 435 10.08 -29.95 22.03
N SER A 436 8.75 -29.86 22.07
CA SER A 436 8.03 -28.74 21.43
C SER A 436 7.18 -27.90 22.38
N ASP A 437 7.01 -28.35 23.62
CA ASP A 437 6.08 -27.74 24.57
C ASP A 437 6.60 -26.38 25.02
N SER A 438 7.89 -26.27 25.32
CA SER A 438 8.54 -25.01 25.70
C SER A 438 8.46 -23.96 24.58
N PHE A 439 8.59 -24.39 23.32
CA PHE A 439 8.50 -23.53 22.14
C PHE A 439 7.05 -23.08 21.83
N ARG A 440 6.07 -23.92 22.16
CA ARG A 440 4.63 -23.61 22.04
C ARG A 440 4.18 -22.63 23.13
N VAL A 441 4.54 -22.87 24.38
CA VAL A 441 4.17 -22.01 25.53
C VAL A 441 4.76 -20.61 25.40
N SER A 442 5.94 -20.48 24.78
CA SER A 442 6.61 -19.19 24.58
C SER A 442 6.10 -18.39 23.38
N SER A 443 5.17 -18.91 22.58
CA SER A 443 4.60 -18.27 21.38
C SER A 443 3.73 -17.06 21.73
N PHE A 444 3.76 -16.01 20.90
CA PHE A 444 2.81 -14.88 21.01
C PHE A 444 1.37 -15.26 20.68
N ASN A 445 1.18 -16.38 19.99
CA ASN A 445 -0.13 -16.92 19.68
C ASN A 445 -0.62 -17.91 20.75
N VAL A 446 0.13 -18.10 21.85
CA VAL A 446 -0.32 -18.96 22.94
C VAL A 446 -1.66 -18.42 23.49
N GLY A 447 -2.65 -19.31 23.59
CA GLY A 447 -3.99 -18.95 24.05
C GLY A 447 -4.86 -18.20 23.04
N ARG A 448 -4.35 -17.89 21.83
CA ARG A 448 -5.20 -17.37 20.74
C ARG A 448 -5.98 -18.50 20.09
N SER A 449 -7.23 -18.23 19.80
CA SER A 449 -8.19 -19.14 19.17
C SER A 449 -8.34 -18.90 17.67
N GLY A 450 -7.86 -17.75 17.18
CA GLY A 450 -8.02 -17.32 15.79
C GLY A 450 -9.37 -16.67 15.51
N VAL A 451 -10.23 -16.52 16.53
CA VAL A 451 -11.51 -15.79 16.46
C VAL A 451 -11.49 -14.50 17.29
N GLU A 452 -10.33 -14.12 17.82
CA GLU A 452 -10.16 -12.81 18.42
C GLU A 452 -10.52 -11.74 17.38
N LEU A 453 -11.37 -10.77 17.74
CA LEU A 453 -11.66 -9.63 16.87
C LEU A 453 -10.34 -8.88 16.61
N PRO A 454 -10.11 -8.40 15.37
CA PRO A 454 -9.00 -7.49 15.13
C PRO A 454 -9.15 -6.29 16.08
N VAL A 455 -8.08 -6.00 16.81
CA VAL A 455 -8.03 -4.88 17.76
C VAL A 455 -7.60 -3.63 17.04
#